data_AF-A0AA35WWP4-F1
#
_entry.id   AF-A0AA35WWP4-F1
#
_cell.length_a   1.000
_cell.length_b   1.000
_cell.length_c   1.000
_cell.angle_alpha   90.00
_cell.angle_beta   90.00
_cell.angle_gamma   90.00
#
_symmetry.space_group_name_H-M   'P 1'
#
loop_
_entity.id
_entity.type
_entity.pdbx_description
1 polymer ?
#
loop_
_entity_poly.entity_id
_entity_poly.type
_entity_poly.pdbx_seq_one_letter_code
_entity_poly.pdbx_strand_id
1 'polypeptide(L)'
;MPQSPINTLFTILPPSDVQTVADSLYRDESPPIVLMGHSMGGAIAVHVAAKLTIPSLIGLAVIDVVEGTAMDSLGANHAFLNNRPSSFRSLEHAIEWSIRSGQLRNVQSARVSVPGQVMKSNGVGSDSVISPDESVDSERHSKATSRVSLLTTPPIAEEGEGSGGGRDDEEVRRDKDDHESVSKSEIKELYVWRIDLAKTDPFWRGWFSGLTQLFLSCPLPKILILAGVDRLDKEMTIAHMQGKFQMQVLSGCGHAVHEDVPDKVAEIVAGYLVRHRFSEAKEDFKSLFPGLKFP
;
A
#
# COMPACT_ATOMS: atom_id res chain seq x y z
N MET A 1 5.72 24.64 29.29
CA MET A 1 6.78 23.74 28.80
C MET A 1 6.50 23.45 27.34
N PRO A 2 7.48 23.58 26.43
CA PRO A 2 7.24 23.26 25.03
C PRO A 2 6.98 21.75 24.92
N GLN A 3 5.92 21.36 24.21
CA GLN A 3 5.60 19.96 23.96
C GLN A 3 6.74 19.29 23.20
N SER A 4 7.03 18.03 23.53
CA SER A 4 8.11 17.29 22.88
C SER A 4 7.84 17.14 21.37
N PRO A 5 8.89 17.10 20.52
CA PRO A 5 8.73 17.02 19.06
C PRO A 5 8.14 15.69 18.56
N ILE A 6 7.76 14.76 19.45
CA ILE A 6 7.30 13.42 19.11
C ILE A 6 5.79 13.41 18.75
N ASN A 7 5.03 14.41 19.22
CA ASN A 7 3.57 14.44 19.00
C ASN A 7 3.13 14.87 17.59
N THR A 8 4.03 15.35 16.73
CA THR A 8 3.69 15.83 15.37
C THR A 8 3.99 14.79 14.27
N LEU A 9 4.35 13.55 14.63
CA LEU A 9 4.84 12.55 13.66
C LEU A 9 3.76 11.68 12.98
N PHE A 10 2.48 11.80 13.37
CA PHE A 10 1.41 10.97 12.81
C PHE A 10 0.13 11.77 12.54
N THR A 11 0.09 12.60 11.50
CA THR A 11 -1.14 13.33 11.14
C THR A 11 -2.00 12.57 10.12
N ILE A 12 -1.45 11.55 9.44
CA ILE A 12 -2.17 10.84 8.36
C ILE A 12 -2.85 9.55 8.81
N LEU A 13 -2.30 8.86 9.83
CA LEU A 13 -2.93 7.74 10.53
C LEU A 13 -2.29 7.63 11.93
N PRO A 14 -2.78 8.37 12.94
CA PRO A 14 -2.28 8.21 14.29
C PRO A 14 -2.64 6.82 14.83
N PRO A 15 -1.73 6.15 15.59
CA PRO A 15 -2.04 4.89 16.27
C PRO A 15 -3.32 4.92 17.12
N SER A 16 -3.77 6.10 17.54
CA SER A 16 -5.03 6.30 18.25
C SER A 16 -6.27 5.94 17.42
N ASP A 17 -6.20 6.00 16.09
CA ASP A 17 -7.35 5.68 15.24
C ASP A 17 -7.67 4.19 15.31
N VAL A 18 -6.64 3.33 15.32
CA VAL A 18 -6.81 1.88 15.48
C VAL A 18 -7.48 1.56 16.81
N GLN A 19 -7.07 2.26 17.88
CA GLN A 19 -7.71 2.15 19.19
C GLN A 19 -9.17 2.63 19.13
N THR A 20 -9.41 3.81 18.56
CA THR A 20 -10.76 4.40 18.45
C THR A 20 -11.72 3.48 17.71
N VAL A 21 -11.25 2.82 16.64
CA VAL A 21 -12.03 1.82 15.92
C VAL A 21 -12.29 0.59 16.78
N ALA A 22 -11.29 0.06 17.48
CA ALA A 22 -11.45 -1.09 18.36
C ALA A 22 -12.47 -0.80 19.49
N ASP A 23 -12.34 0.36 20.14
CA ASP A 23 -13.24 0.81 21.20
C ASP A 23 -14.66 1.03 20.67
N SER A 24 -14.81 1.55 19.45
CA SER A 24 -16.11 1.76 18.81
C SER A 24 -16.80 0.44 18.45
N LEU A 25 -16.05 -0.57 18.02
CA LEU A 25 -16.58 -1.86 17.60
C LEU A 25 -16.95 -2.76 18.79
N TYR A 26 -16.11 -2.79 19.84
CA TYR A 26 -16.25 -3.77 20.91
C TYR A 26 -16.60 -3.19 22.27
N ARG A 27 -16.38 -1.88 22.50
CA ARG A 27 -16.60 -1.21 23.79
C ARG A 27 -15.95 -1.99 24.93
N ASP A 28 -16.74 -2.40 25.92
CA ASP A 28 -16.27 -3.09 27.13
C ASP A 28 -16.00 -4.60 26.91
N GLU A 29 -16.44 -5.19 25.80
CA GLU A 29 -16.34 -6.63 25.51
C GLU A 29 -15.36 -6.93 24.38
N SER A 30 -14.15 -6.37 24.46
CA SER A 30 -13.12 -6.59 23.43
C SER A 30 -12.63 -8.04 23.44
N PRO A 31 -12.82 -8.82 22.34
CA PRO A 31 -12.29 -10.17 22.25
C PRO A 31 -10.76 -10.13 22.17
N PRO A 32 -10.05 -11.26 22.36
CA PRO A 32 -8.62 -11.31 22.12
C PRO A 32 -8.28 -10.89 20.68
N ILE A 33 -7.43 -9.87 20.53
CA ILE A 33 -7.05 -9.30 19.24
C ILE A 33 -5.60 -9.67 18.92
N VAL A 34 -5.34 -10.04 17.66
CA VAL A 34 -3.98 -10.09 17.09
C VAL A 34 -3.89 -8.98 16.05
N LEU A 35 -2.96 -8.05 16.24
CA LEU A 35 -2.70 -7.02 15.23
C LEU A 35 -1.83 -7.59 14.12
N MET A 36 -2.22 -7.33 12.88
CA MET A 36 -1.43 -7.66 11.71
C MET A 36 -1.33 -6.44 10.80
N GLY A 37 -0.11 -6.09 10.40
CA GLY A 37 0.11 -4.94 9.54
C GLY A 37 1.19 -5.20 8.50
N HIS A 38 1.00 -4.64 7.30
CA HIS A 38 1.95 -4.68 6.19
C HIS A 38 2.57 -3.31 5.95
N SER A 39 3.87 -3.25 5.67
CA SER A 39 4.56 -2.01 5.30
C SER A 39 4.27 -0.87 6.30
N MET A 40 3.74 0.28 5.85
CA MET A 40 3.22 1.35 6.72
C MET A 40 2.26 0.83 7.81
N GLY A 41 1.31 -0.04 7.47
CA GLY A 41 0.39 -0.64 8.44
C GLY A 41 1.10 -1.51 9.47
N GLY A 42 2.23 -2.13 9.11
CA GLY A 42 3.09 -2.86 10.04
C GLY A 42 3.73 -1.93 11.07
N ALA A 43 4.22 -0.77 10.62
CA ALA A 43 4.72 0.27 11.52
C ALA A 43 3.64 0.74 12.50
N ILE A 44 2.44 1.08 11.98
CA ILE A 44 1.32 1.49 12.83
C ILE A 44 0.96 0.38 13.84
N ALA A 45 0.88 -0.89 13.42
CA ALA A 45 0.59 -2.01 14.31
C ALA A 45 1.61 -2.11 15.47
N VAL A 46 2.90 -1.92 15.20
CA VAL A 46 3.94 -1.87 16.24
C VAL A 46 3.74 -0.70 17.18
N HIS A 47 3.46 0.50 16.66
CA HIS A 47 3.22 1.68 17.49
C HIS A 47 1.98 1.51 18.40
N VAL A 48 0.90 0.90 17.90
CA VAL A 48 -0.28 0.57 18.70
C VAL A 48 0.09 -0.44 19.78
N ALA A 49 0.76 -1.53 19.40
CA ALA A 49 1.14 -2.60 20.32
C ALA A 49 2.06 -2.11 21.45
N ALA A 50 3.04 -1.26 21.12
CA ALA A 50 3.99 -0.76 22.10
C ALA A 50 3.38 0.24 23.09
N LYS A 51 2.33 0.96 22.70
CA LYS A 51 1.58 1.84 23.61
C LYS A 51 0.63 1.07 24.53
N LEU A 52 0.37 -0.21 24.25
CA LEU A 52 -0.55 -1.07 25.01
C LEU A 52 -1.95 -0.44 25.14
N THR A 53 -2.41 0.26 24.11
CA THR A 53 -3.68 0.99 24.11
C THR A 53 -4.89 0.09 23.89
N ILE A 54 -4.70 -1.12 23.36
CA ILE A 54 -5.73 -2.15 23.20
C ILE A 54 -5.48 -3.23 24.25
N PRO A 55 -6.22 -3.27 25.37
CA PRO A 55 -5.94 -4.19 26.48
C PRO A 55 -6.07 -5.66 26.13
N SER A 56 -6.92 -5.99 25.15
CA SER A 56 -7.17 -7.34 24.66
C SER A 56 -6.18 -7.81 23.60
N LEU A 57 -5.12 -7.03 23.32
CA LEU A 57 -4.10 -7.39 22.34
C LEU A 57 -3.24 -8.55 22.87
N ILE A 58 -3.28 -9.67 22.16
CA ILE A 58 -2.59 -10.91 22.54
C ILE A 58 -1.42 -11.27 21.60
N GLY A 59 -1.34 -10.66 20.41
CA GLY A 59 -0.29 -10.98 19.44
C GLY A 59 -0.04 -9.89 18.43
N LEU A 60 1.13 -9.94 17.78
CA LEU A 60 1.56 -8.99 16.76
C LEU A 60 2.20 -9.71 15.57
N ALA A 61 1.68 -9.45 14.37
CA ALA A 61 2.20 -9.93 13.10
C ALA A 61 2.59 -8.74 12.21
N VAL A 62 3.80 -8.76 11.69
CA VAL A 62 4.35 -7.69 10.85
C VAL A 62 4.77 -8.29 9.50
N ILE A 63 4.33 -7.67 8.40
CA ILE A 63 4.58 -8.16 7.04
C ILE A 63 5.42 -7.13 6.28
N ASP A 64 6.56 -7.59 5.78
CA ASP A 64 7.45 -6.90 4.83
C ASP A 64 7.87 -5.48 5.26
N VAL A 65 8.18 -5.29 6.55
CA VAL A 65 8.78 -4.05 7.06
C VAL A 65 9.86 -4.34 8.11
N VAL A 66 11.02 -3.72 7.90
CA VAL A 66 12.16 -3.67 8.82
C VAL A 66 12.72 -2.26 8.74
N GLU A 67 13.12 -1.67 9.87
CA GLU A 67 13.54 -0.27 9.94
C GLU A 67 14.64 0.07 8.93
N GLY A 68 15.76 -0.66 8.95
CA GLY A 68 16.91 -0.35 8.09
C GLY A 68 16.54 -0.31 6.61
N THR A 69 15.88 -1.36 6.12
CA THR A 69 15.50 -1.43 4.70
C THR A 69 14.36 -0.51 4.32
N ALA A 70 13.44 -0.21 5.23
CA ALA A 70 12.40 0.80 5.01
C ALA A 70 13.00 2.20 4.86
N MET A 71 13.97 2.55 5.71
CA MET A 71 14.67 3.83 5.67
C MET A 71 15.50 4.00 4.40
N ASP A 72 16.20 2.94 3.96
CA ASP A 72 16.99 2.95 2.71
C ASP A 72 16.10 3.03 1.46
N SER A 73 14.87 2.51 1.53
CA SER A 73 13.94 2.45 0.39
C SER A 73 13.11 3.71 0.18
N LEU A 74 13.16 4.71 1.07
CA LEU A 74 12.35 5.94 0.95
C LEU A 74 12.56 6.65 -0.39
N GLY A 75 13.80 6.69 -0.90
CA GLY A 75 14.09 7.27 -2.21
C GLY A 75 13.53 6.46 -3.39
N ALA A 76 13.59 5.13 -3.32
CA ALA A 76 13.02 4.24 -4.33
C ALA A 76 11.49 4.35 -4.39
N ASN A 77 10.83 4.61 -3.25
CA ASN A 77 9.39 4.83 -3.18
C ASN A 77 8.97 6.07 -3.99
N HIS A 78 9.72 7.17 -3.91
CA HIS A 78 9.44 8.36 -4.75
C HIS A 78 9.48 8.05 -6.24
N ALA A 79 10.51 7.32 -6.68
CA ALA A 79 10.64 6.91 -8.08
C ALA A 79 9.45 6.01 -8.51
N PHE A 80 9.05 5.06 -7.67
CA PHE A 80 7.88 4.23 -7.94
C PHE A 80 6.60 5.05 -8.05
N LEU A 81 6.33 5.95 -7.10
CA LEU A 81 5.10 6.76 -7.09
C LEU A 81 5.00 7.70 -8.30
N ASN A 82 6.12 8.29 -8.72
CA ASN A 82 6.21 9.18 -9.89
C ASN A 82 5.99 8.46 -11.22
N ASN A 83 6.28 7.16 -11.29
CA ASN A 83 6.09 6.34 -12.50
C ASN A 83 4.66 5.78 -12.62
N ARG A 84 3.78 6.02 -11.64
CA ARG A 84 2.39 5.56 -11.72
C ARG A 84 1.58 6.39 -12.72
N PRO A 85 0.66 5.78 -13.48
CA PRO A 85 -0.29 6.53 -14.30
C PRO A 85 -1.05 7.54 -13.45
N SER A 86 -1.24 8.75 -13.97
CA SER A 86 -2.02 9.79 -13.30
C SER A 86 -3.53 9.49 -13.29
N SER A 87 -4.00 8.68 -14.24
CA SER A 87 -5.39 8.25 -14.34
C SER A 87 -5.53 6.94 -15.11
N PHE A 88 -6.71 6.31 -14.99
CA PHE A 88 -7.08 5.09 -15.68
C PHE A 88 -8.43 5.30 -16.38
N ARG A 89 -8.56 4.75 -17.61
CA ARG A 89 -9.79 4.83 -18.41
C ARG A 89 -10.96 4.00 -17.87
N SER A 90 -10.68 3.02 -17.02
CA SER A 90 -11.68 2.19 -16.36
C SER A 90 -11.04 1.50 -15.14
N LEU A 91 -11.87 0.86 -14.32
CA LEU A 91 -11.40 0.05 -13.20
C LEU A 91 -10.59 -1.17 -13.68
N GLU A 92 -11.02 -1.81 -14.77
CA GLU A 92 -10.34 -2.95 -15.40
C GLU A 92 -8.95 -2.56 -15.89
N HIS A 93 -8.79 -1.34 -16.43
CA HIS A 93 -7.48 -0.83 -16.83
C HIS A 93 -6.54 -0.63 -15.63
N ALA A 94 -7.06 -0.20 -14.47
CA ALA A 94 -6.27 -0.10 -13.24
C ALA A 94 -5.85 -1.49 -12.74
N ILE A 95 -6.75 -2.47 -12.78
CA ILE A 95 -6.46 -3.86 -12.42
C ILE A 95 -5.39 -4.43 -13.36
N GLU A 96 -5.56 -4.29 -14.68
CA GLU A 96 -4.59 -4.75 -15.67
C GLU A 96 -3.22 -4.13 -15.45
N TRP A 97 -3.15 -2.81 -15.24
CA TRP A 97 -1.91 -2.11 -14.97
C TRP A 97 -1.23 -2.63 -13.70
N SER A 98 -1.98 -2.87 -12.62
CA SER A 98 -1.41 -3.37 -11.35
C SER A 98 -0.70 -4.72 -11.49
N ILE A 99 -1.18 -5.58 -12.39
CA ILE A 99 -0.57 -6.88 -12.70
C ILE A 99 0.61 -6.71 -13.66
N ARG A 100 0.44 -5.94 -14.73
CA ARG A 100 1.47 -5.74 -15.77
C ARG A 100 2.68 -4.97 -15.25
N SER A 101 2.48 -4.04 -14.32
CA SER A 101 3.57 -3.30 -13.66
C SER A 101 4.32 -4.15 -12.63
N GLY A 102 3.79 -5.31 -12.26
CA GLY A 102 4.34 -6.17 -11.22
C GLY A 102 4.08 -5.68 -9.80
N GLN A 103 3.21 -4.67 -9.61
CA GLN A 103 2.79 -4.23 -8.26
C GLN A 103 2.08 -5.36 -7.52
N LEU A 104 1.22 -6.09 -8.22
CA LEU A 104 0.55 -7.30 -7.75
C LEU A 104 0.84 -8.43 -8.73
N ARG A 105 0.92 -9.66 -8.21
CA ARG A 105 1.14 -10.87 -9.02
C ARG A 105 -0.10 -11.76 -9.08
N ASN A 106 -1.03 -11.57 -8.14
CA ASN A 106 -2.27 -12.34 -8.06
C ASN A 106 -3.44 -11.56 -8.66
N VAL A 107 -3.92 -12.04 -9.82
CA VAL A 107 -5.08 -11.47 -10.53
C VAL A 107 -6.35 -11.51 -9.68
N GLN A 108 -6.58 -12.57 -8.90
CA GLN A 108 -7.78 -12.67 -8.06
C GLN A 108 -7.76 -11.60 -6.95
N SER A 109 -6.62 -11.41 -6.28
CA SER A 109 -6.46 -10.35 -5.28
C SER A 109 -6.63 -8.97 -5.91
N ALA A 110 -5.96 -8.69 -7.03
CA ALA A 110 -6.03 -7.40 -7.70
C ALA A 110 -7.45 -6.98 -8.09
N ARG A 111 -8.28 -7.93 -8.55
CA ARG A 111 -9.70 -7.67 -8.89
C ARG A 111 -10.53 -7.20 -7.69
N VAL A 112 -10.12 -7.54 -6.48
CA VAL A 112 -10.82 -7.17 -5.23
C VAL A 112 -10.17 -5.94 -4.56
N SER A 113 -8.83 -5.86 -4.54
CA SER A 113 -8.09 -4.84 -3.80
C SER A 113 -7.92 -3.51 -4.55
N VAL A 114 -7.67 -3.56 -5.87
CA VAL A 114 -7.44 -2.35 -6.70
C VAL A 114 -8.61 -1.37 -6.69
N PRO A 115 -9.90 -1.78 -6.70
CA PRO A 115 -11.02 -0.85 -6.54
C PRO A 115 -10.92 0.02 -5.27
N GLY A 116 -10.33 -0.50 -4.19
CA GLY A 116 -10.06 0.25 -2.97
C GLY A 116 -8.94 1.28 -3.12
N GLN A 117 -8.08 1.17 -4.13
CA GLN A 117 -6.93 2.05 -4.37
C GLN A 117 -7.23 3.20 -5.34
N VAL A 118 -8.34 3.12 -6.09
CA VAL A 118 -8.75 4.14 -7.05
C VAL A 118 -10.13 4.72 -6.72
N MET A 119 -10.45 5.87 -7.29
CA MET A 119 -11.77 6.50 -7.21
C MET A 119 -12.11 7.21 -8.52
N LYS A 120 -13.40 7.39 -8.79
CA LYS A 120 -13.84 8.17 -9.95
C LYS A 120 -13.41 9.62 -9.79
N SER A 121 -12.83 10.19 -10.84
CA SER A 121 -12.58 11.62 -10.96
C SER A 121 -13.93 12.30 -11.19
N ASN A 122 -14.40 13.06 -10.22
CA ASN A 122 -15.72 13.70 -10.24
C ASN A 122 -15.78 14.89 -11.22
N GLY A 123 -15.27 14.82 -12.45
CA GLY A 123 -15.49 15.79 -13.55
C GLY A 123 -15.19 17.29 -13.27
N VAL A 124 -14.76 17.62 -12.06
CA VAL A 124 -14.43 18.92 -11.51
C VAL A 124 -12.99 18.76 -11.06
N GLY A 125 -12.14 19.71 -11.47
CA GLY A 125 -10.71 19.67 -11.23
C GLY A 125 -10.35 19.20 -9.82
N SER A 126 -9.26 18.43 -9.74
CA SER A 126 -8.65 17.98 -8.49
C SER A 126 -8.64 19.11 -7.46
N ASP A 127 -9.56 19.06 -6.49
CA ASP A 127 -9.49 19.64 -5.15
C ASP A 127 -10.87 19.50 -4.48
N SER A 128 -11.08 18.35 -3.85
CA SER A 128 -12.06 18.22 -2.77
C SER A 128 -11.60 17.12 -1.82
N VAL A 129 -10.57 17.46 -1.05
CA VAL A 129 -10.34 16.82 0.24
C VAL A 129 -11.10 17.65 1.27
N ILE A 130 -11.86 16.95 2.10
CA ILE A 130 -12.60 17.47 3.25
C ILE A 130 -11.65 18.31 4.12
N SER A 131 -11.88 19.61 4.21
CA SER A 131 -11.28 20.48 5.22
C SER A 131 -12.20 20.54 6.44
N PRO A 132 -11.70 20.40 7.68
CA PRO A 132 -12.43 20.87 8.85
C PRO A 132 -12.47 22.40 8.81
N ASP A 133 -13.66 22.92 9.05
CA ASP A 133 -14.00 24.34 9.20
C ASP A 133 -13.03 25.09 10.14
N GLU A 134 -12.30 26.09 9.63
CA GLU A 134 -11.99 27.34 10.33
C GLU A 134 -11.74 28.47 9.30
N SER A 135 -12.26 29.65 9.65
CA SER A 135 -12.51 30.83 8.84
C SER A 135 -11.34 31.82 8.69
N VAL A 136 -11.19 32.41 7.49
CA VAL A 136 -10.82 33.83 7.16
C VAL A 136 -9.36 34.24 7.49
N ASP A 137 -8.50 34.87 6.68
CA ASP A 137 -8.60 35.72 5.47
C ASP A 137 -7.19 35.78 4.80
N SER A 138 -7.12 35.88 3.47
CA SER A 138 -6.26 36.83 2.71
C SER A 138 -5.96 36.37 1.29
N GLU A 139 -6.34 37.24 0.36
CA GLU A 139 -6.07 37.23 -1.07
C GLU A 139 -4.57 37.18 -1.41
N ARG A 140 -4.21 36.44 -2.46
CA ARG A 140 -3.22 36.90 -3.45
C ARG A 140 -3.38 36.20 -4.80
N HIS A 141 -3.52 37.04 -5.82
CA HIS A 141 -3.56 36.72 -7.24
C HIS A 141 -2.32 35.94 -7.72
N SER A 142 -2.53 34.90 -8.53
CA SER A 142 -1.68 34.67 -9.71
C SER A 142 -2.43 33.87 -10.78
N LYS A 143 -2.56 34.47 -11.97
CA LYS A 143 -2.98 33.81 -13.20
C LYS A 143 -1.84 32.91 -13.68
N ALA A 144 -2.11 31.64 -13.92
CA ALA A 144 -1.28 30.82 -14.80
C ALA A 144 -2.19 29.90 -15.64
N THR A 145 -2.14 30.12 -16.94
CA THR A 145 -2.88 29.40 -17.97
C THR A 145 -2.33 27.98 -18.13
N SER A 146 -3.15 26.96 -17.83
CA SER A 146 -2.80 25.55 -18.06
C SER A 146 -2.93 25.21 -19.55
N ARG A 147 -1.79 25.01 -20.23
CA ARG A 147 -1.75 24.33 -21.53
C ARG A 147 -1.83 22.83 -21.28
N VAL A 148 -2.91 22.21 -21.74
CA VAL A 148 -3.06 20.75 -21.81
C VAL A 148 -2.07 20.24 -22.85
N SER A 149 -1.05 19.49 -22.40
CA SER A 149 -0.14 18.77 -23.30
C SER A 149 -0.58 17.30 -23.33
N LEU A 150 -1.29 16.94 -24.39
CA LEU A 150 -1.54 15.55 -24.77
C LEU A 150 -0.21 14.93 -25.20
N LEU A 151 0.44 14.20 -24.30
CA LEU A 151 1.56 13.33 -24.64
C LEU A 151 1.06 11.89 -24.68
N THR A 152 0.74 11.46 -25.90
CA THR A 152 0.69 10.06 -26.30
C THR A 152 2.06 9.43 -26.09
N THR A 153 2.16 8.42 -25.24
CA THR A 153 3.35 7.58 -25.14
C THR A 153 3.45 6.65 -26.36
N PRO A 154 4.63 6.52 -26.99
CA PRO A 154 4.81 5.60 -28.10
C PRO A 154 4.96 4.15 -27.60
N PRO A 155 4.60 3.14 -28.41
CA PRO A 155 4.87 1.74 -28.09
C PRO A 155 6.37 1.44 -28.20
N ILE A 156 6.86 0.63 -27.27
CA ILE A 156 8.21 0.05 -27.30
C ILE A 156 8.26 -0.93 -28.48
N ALA A 157 9.10 -0.62 -29.47
CA ALA A 157 9.35 -1.45 -30.63
C ALA A 157 10.48 -2.44 -30.33
N GLU A 158 10.20 -3.71 -30.58
CA GLU A 158 11.18 -4.79 -30.72
C GLU A 158 11.87 -4.67 -32.09
N GLU A 159 13.17 -4.93 -32.12
CA GLU A 159 14.01 -4.86 -33.32
C GLU A 159 13.74 -6.03 -34.28
N GLY A 160 13.63 -5.72 -35.57
CA GLY A 160 13.58 -6.69 -36.66
C GLY A 160 13.75 -6.00 -38.01
N GLU A 161 14.91 -6.18 -38.63
CA GLU A 161 15.30 -5.61 -39.92
C GLU A 161 14.46 -6.16 -41.10
N GLY A 162 14.17 -5.31 -42.10
CA GLY A 162 13.57 -5.73 -43.37
C GLY A 162 13.36 -4.58 -44.35
N SER A 163 14.03 -4.67 -45.50
CA SER A 163 14.24 -3.64 -46.54
C SER A 163 13.10 -3.45 -47.56
N GLY A 164 13.07 -2.26 -48.21
CA GLY A 164 12.40 -1.94 -49.50
C GLY A 164 11.06 -1.22 -49.35
N GLY A 165 10.74 -0.07 -49.95
CA GLY A 165 11.22 0.60 -51.16
C GLY A 165 10.01 0.90 -52.07
N GLY A 166 9.71 2.17 -52.37
CA GLY A 166 8.72 2.53 -53.42
C GLY A 166 7.85 3.76 -53.13
N ARG A 167 7.96 4.76 -54.00
CA ARG A 167 7.17 6.01 -54.09
C ARG A 167 5.84 5.75 -54.83
N ASP A 168 4.83 6.58 -54.62
CA ASP A 168 4.27 7.49 -55.64
C ASP A 168 2.98 8.19 -55.15
N ASP A 169 2.80 9.42 -55.66
CA ASP A 169 1.77 10.43 -55.38
C ASP A 169 0.37 10.06 -55.89
N GLU A 170 -0.71 10.64 -55.32
CA GLU A 170 -1.76 11.37 -56.09
C GLU A 170 -2.91 11.96 -55.23
N GLU A 171 -3.07 13.28 -55.40
CA GLU A 171 -4.26 14.16 -55.52
C GLU A 171 -5.55 14.03 -54.66
N VAL A 172 -5.68 15.07 -53.81
CA VAL A 172 -6.82 15.96 -53.54
C VAL A 172 -8.09 15.83 -54.39
N ARG A 173 -9.24 15.58 -53.73
CA ARG A 173 -10.55 16.15 -54.11
C ARG A 173 -11.35 16.59 -52.87
N ARG A 174 -11.88 17.82 -52.92
CA ARG A 174 -12.75 18.48 -51.93
C ARG A 174 -14.19 18.56 -52.45
N ASP A 175 -15.13 18.38 -51.53
CA ASP A 175 -16.53 18.89 -51.42
C ASP A 175 -17.35 17.83 -50.67
N LYS A 176 -18.29 18.10 -49.75
CA LYS A 176 -18.87 19.29 -49.12
C LYS A 176 -19.71 18.80 -47.94
N ASP A 177 -19.72 19.59 -46.87
CA ASP A 177 -20.85 19.86 -45.96
C ASP A 177 -21.80 18.71 -45.59
N ASP A 178 -21.50 18.02 -44.48
CA ASP A 178 -22.54 17.51 -43.58
C ASP A 178 -22.39 18.18 -42.22
N HIS A 179 -23.43 18.92 -41.86
CA HIS A 179 -23.57 19.70 -40.64
C HIS A 179 -23.90 18.75 -39.47
N GLU A 180 -22.95 17.90 -39.05
CA GLU A 180 -23.09 17.14 -37.81
C GLU A 180 -22.68 17.98 -36.60
N SER A 181 -23.68 18.32 -35.80
CA SER A 181 -23.55 18.93 -34.49
C SER A 181 -22.52 18.18 -33.64
N VAL A 182 -21.38 18.82 -33.36
CA VAL A 182 -20.38 18.29 -32.42
C VAL A 182 -21.07 18.09 -31.06
N SER A 183 -21.30 16.83 -30.75
CA SER A 183 -21.83 16.33 -29.49
C SER A 183 -21.03 16.92 -28.34
N LYS A 184 -21.73 17.35 -27.28
CA LYS A 184 -21.17 17.60 -25.95
C LYS A 184 -20.04 16.61 -25.69
N SER A 185 -18.82 17.11 -25.46
CA SER A 185 -17.69 16.29 -25.04
C SER A 185 -18.11 15.44 -23.85
N GLU A 186 -18.35 14.15 -24.06
CA GLU A 186 -18.62 13.21 -22.98
C GLU A 186 -17.43 13.31 -22.02
N ILE A 187 -17.68 13.81 -20.80
CA ILE A 187 -16.69 13.75 -19.74
C ILE A 187 -16.47 12.26 -19.49
N LYS A 188 -15.41 11.72 -20.08
CA LYS A 188 -15.06 10.32 -19.92
C LYS A 188 -14.74 10.13 -18.46
N GLU A 189 -15.55 9.36 -17.75
CA GLU A 189 -15.30 9.06 -16.34
C GLU A 189 -13.92 8.38 -16.23
N LEU A 190 -12.96 9.10 -15.65
CA LEU A 190 -11.62 8.57 -15.38
C LEU A 190 -11.53 8.12 -13.92
N TYR A 191 -10.65 7.15 -13.67
CA TYR A 191 -10.28 6.74 -12.33
C TYR A 191 -8.93 7.35 -11.97
N VAL A 192 -8.77 7.82 -10.75
CA VAL A 192 -7.53 8.36 -10.20
C VAL A 192 -7.18 7.63 -8.91
N TRP A 193 -5.92 7.70 -8.48
CA TRP A 193 -5.52 7.17 -7.18
C TRP A 193 -6.34 7.79 -6.05
N ARG A 194 -6.81 6.96 -5.11
CA ARG A 194 -7.58 7.42 -3.95
C ARG A 194 -6.79 8.38 -3.07
N ILE A 195 -5.48 8.19 -3.00
CA ILE A 195 -4.57 9.03 -2.23
C ILE A 195 -3.33 9.36 -3.04
N ASP A 196 -2.93 10.62 -2.99
CA ASP A 196 -1.59 11.04 -3.39
C ASP A 196 -0.61 10.70 -2.27
N LEU A 197 -0.06 9.49 -2.33
CA LEU A 197 0.84 8.99 -1.29
C LEU A 197 2.12 9.84 -1.16
N ALA A 198 2.55 10.55 -2.22
CA ALA A 198 3.74 11.40 -2.15
C ALA A 198 3.57 12.57 -1.17
N LYS A 199 2.33 13.07 -0.99
CA LYS A 199 2.02 14.10 0.03
C LYS A 199 2.23 13.61 1.47
N THR A 200 2.38 12.29 1.67
CA THR A 200 2.60 11.70 2.98
C THR A 200 4.09 11.54 3.34
N ASP A 201 5.00 11.89 2.43
CA ASP A 201 6.46 11.82 2.61
C ASP A 201 6.98 12.42 3.93
N PRO A 202 6.50 13.59 4.40
CA PRO A 202 6.95 14.15 5.67
C PRO A 202 6.77 13.24 6.89
N PHE A 203 5.87 12.25 6.80
CA PHE A 203 5.55 11.33 7.89
C PHE A 203 6.30 10.00 7.80
N TRP A 204 6.86 9.64 6.63
CA TRP A 204 7.45 8.31 6.40
C TRP A 204 8.55 7.99 7.39
N ARG A 205 9.44 8.95 7.65
CA ARG A 205 10.50 8.80 8.64
C ARG A 205 9.96 8.54 10.05
N GLY A 206 8.83 9.16 10.40
CA GLY A 206 8.18 8.95 11.69
C GLY A 206 7.58 7.55 11.86
N TRP A 207 7.21 6.89 10.76
CA TRP A 207 6.69 5.52 10.80
C TRP A 207 7.77 4.49 11.07
N PHE A 208 8.98 4.70 10.54
CA PHE A 208 10.02 3.66 10.54
C PHE A 208 11.17 3.92 11.53
N SER A 209 11.42 5.18 11.93
CA SER A 209 12.52 5.50 12.84
C SER A 209 12.29 4.89 14.23
N GLY A 210 13.24 4.08 14.70
CA GLY A 210 13.17 3.35 15.96
C GLY A 210 12.19 2.17 15.97
N LEU A 211 11.64 1.79 14.81
CA LEU A 211 10.64 0.74 14.69
C LEU A 211 11.18 -0.62 15.13
N THR A 212 12.46 -0.93 14.86
CA THR A 212 13.07 -2.21 15.27
C THR A 212 13.07 -2.34 16.79
N GLN A 213 13.54 -1.33 17.51
CA GLN A 213 13.55 -1.33 18.98
C GLN A 213 12.13 -1.38 19.56
N LEU A 214 11.19 -0.67 18.94
CA LEU A 214 9.80 -0.63 19.38
C LEU A 214 9.09 -1.97 19.18
N PHE A 215 9.33 -2.65 18.06
CA PHE A 215 8.85 -4.01 17.81
C PHE A 215 9.41 -4.99 18.83
N LEU A 216 10.70 -4.91 19.14
CA LEU A 216 11.35 -5.80 20.10
C LEU A 216 10.91 -5.55 21.55
N SER A 217 10.51 -4.33 21.90
CA SER A 217 10.03 -3.99 23.25
C SER A 217 8.60 -4.43 23.53
N CYS A 218 7.80 -4.70 22.48
CA CYS A 218 6.42 -5.17 22.65
C CYS A 218 6.37 -6.50 23.43
N PRO A 219 5.68 -6.58 24.58
CA PRO A 219 5.64 -7.75 25.46
C PRO A 219 4.65 -8.82 24.98
N LEU A 220 4.57 -9.03 23.67
CA LEU A 220 3.65 -9.95 23.02
C LEU A 220 4.41 -11.01 22.21
N PRO A 221 3.82 -12.20 21.99
CA PRO A 221 4.26 -13.09 20.93
C PRO A 221 4.26 -12.36 19.58
N LYS A 222 5.37 -12.46 18.85
CA LYS A 222 5.58 -11.70 17.60
C LYS A 222 5.92 -12.63 16.45
N ILE A 223 5.42 -12.31 15.26
CA ILE A 223 5.85 -12.92 14.00
C ILE A 223 6.17 -11.86 12.95
N LEU A 224 7.26 -12.06 12.24
CA LEU A 224 7.70 -11.25 11.10
C LEU A 224 7.67 -12.11 9.83
N ILE A 225 6.97 -11.65 8.79
CA ILE A 225 6.89 -12.31 7.48
C ILE A 225 7.56 -11.41 6.46
N LEU A 226 8.59 -11.91 5.76
CA LEU A 226 9.37 -11.13 4.79
C LEU A 226 9.27 -11.73 3.39
N ALA A 227 9.30 -10.89 2.36
CA ALA A 227 9.44 -11.34 0.97
C ALA A 227 10.87 -11.88 0.67
N GLY A 228 11.87 -11.47 1.46
CA GLY A 228 13.27 -11.86 1.30
C GLY A 228 14.09 -11.64 2.58
N VAL A 229 15.16 -12.43 2.75
CA VAL A 229 16.07 -12.36 3.92
C VAL A 229 17.00 -11.14 3.89
N ASP A 230 17.22 -10.59 2.71
CA ASP A 230 17.98 -9.35 2.45
C ASP A 230 17.37 -8.12 3.14
N ARG A 231 16.15 -8.25 3.67
CA ARG A 231 15.44 -7.19 4.37
C ARG A 231 15.79 -7.05 5.85
N LEU A 232 16.50 -8.01 6.44
CA LEU A 232 16.85 -7.98 7.87
C LEU A 232 18.08 -7.12 8.14
N ASP A 233 17.93 -6.16 9.05
CA ASP A 233 19.06 -5.46 9.63
C ASP A 233 19.80 -6.33 10.67
N LYS A 234 20.95 -5.84 11.12
CA LYS A 234 21.80 -6.54 12.10
C LYS A 234 21.07 -6.76 13.43
N GLU A 235 20.29 -5.80 13.90
CA GLU A 235 19.61 -5.87 15.19
C GLU A 235 18.48 -6.90 15.17
N MET A 236 17.67 -6.90 14.10
CA MET A 236 16.63 -7.90 13.85
C MET A 236 17.21 -9.30 13.68
N THR A 237 18.36 -9.42 13.02
CA THR A 237 19.07 -10.71 12.90
C THR A 237 19.46 -11.26 14.28
N ILE A 238 20.08 -10.42 15.13
CA ILE A 238 20.47 -10.83 16.49
C ILE A 238 19.24 -11.21 17.31
N ALA A 239 18.17 -10.40 17.26
CA ALA A 239 16.94 -10.67 18.00
C ALA A 239 16.24 -11.95 17.53
N HIS A 240 16.26 -12.23 16.22
CA HIS A 240 15.76 -13.49 15.68
C HIS A 240 16.57 -14.69 16.18
N MET A 241 17.90 -14.61 16.14
CA MET A 241 18.79 -15.66 16.67
C MET A 241 18.59 -15.90 18.17
N GLN A 242 18.19 -14.87 18.92
CA GLN A 242 17.83 -14.96 20.34
C GLN A 242 16.40 -15.49 20.58
N GLY A 243 15.64 -15.79 19.53
CA GLY A 243 14.27 -16.30 19.64
C GLY A 243 13.24 -15.26 20.12
N LYS A 244 13.53 -13.96 19.99
CA LYS A 244 12.61 -12.88 20.46
C LYS A 244 11.32 -12.76 19.65
N PHE A 245 11.31 -13.29 18.44
CA PHE A 245 10.14 -13.34 17.56
C PHE A 245 10.28 -14.50 16.57
N GLN A 246 9.14 -14.97 16.04
CA GLN A 246 9.11 -15.93 14.94
C GLN A 246 9.34 -15.21 13.62
N MET A 247 10.04 -15.85 12.69
CA MET A 247 10.30 -15.27 11.39
C MET A 247 9.98 -16.28 10.29
N GLN A 248 9.34 -15.80 9.23
CA GLN A 248 9.09 -16.57 8.03
C GLN A 248 9.46 -15.77 6.79
N VAL A 249 9.97 -16.47 5.79
CA VAL A 249 10.40 -15.85 4.53
C VAL A 249 9.63 -16.51 3.39
N LEU A 250 8.93 -15.70 2.61
CA LEU A 250 8.18 -16.11 1.44
C LEU A 250 8.86 -15.56 0.19
N SER A 251 9.73 -16.36 -0.42
CA SER A 251 10.41 -15.97 -1.66
C SER A 251 9.45 -15.97 -2.86
N GLY A 252 9.78 -15.16 -3.87
CA GLY A 252 9.06 -15.14 -5.16
C GLY A 252 7.78 -14.29 -5.18
N CYS A 253 7.50 -13.53 -4.12
CA CYS A 253 6.45 -12.51 -4.11
C CYS A 253 7.03 -11.09 -4.31
N GLY A 254 6.17 -10.17 -4.70
CA GLY A 254 6.46 -8.74 -4.71
C GLY A 254 6.32 -8.13 -3.31
N HIS A 255 6.04 -6.82 -3.26
CA HIS A 255 5.92 -6.11 -1.99
C HIS A 255 4.68 -6.52 -1.17
N ALA A 256 3.56 -6.79 -1.83
CA ALA A 256 2.31 -7.16 -1.18
C ALA A 256 2.22 -8.69 -1.02
N VAL A 257 3.03 -9.26 -0.14
CA VAL A 257 3.14 -10.72 0.09
C VAL A 257 1.77 -11.37 0.35
N HIS A 258 0.92 -10.71 1.12
CA HIS A 258 -0.41 -11.20 1.47
C HIS A 258 -1.42 -11.15 0.31
N GLU A 259 -1.17 -10.34 -0.72
CA GLU A 259 -1.97 -10.35 -1.95
C GLU A 259 -1.44 -11.38 -2.95
N ASP A 260 -0.11 -11.51 -3.05
CA ASP A 260 0.55 -12.38 -4.02
C ASP A 260 0.43 -13.87 -3.66
N VAL A 261 0.61 -14.21 -2.38
CA VAL A 261 0.60 -15.59 -1.88
C VAL A 261 -0.26 -15.71 -0.62
N PRO A 262 -1.58 -15.38 -0.71
CA PRO A 262 -2.47 -15.30 0.45
C PRO A 262 -2.54 -16.62 1.24
N ASP A 263 -2.56 -17.76 0.55
CA ASP A 263 -2.65 -19.08 1.20
C ASP A 263 -1.45 -19.35 2.10
N LYS A 264 -0.23 -19.01 1.66
CA LYS A 264 0.99 -19.20 2.45
C LYS A 264 1.03 -18.26 3.65
N VAL A 265 0.59 -17.01 3.48
CA VAL A 265 0.48 -16.06 4.60
C VAL A 265 -0.53 -16.56 5.61
N ALA A 266 -1.70 -17.04 5.16
CA ALA A 266 -2.73 -17.60 6.03
C ALA A 266 -2.22 -18.84 6.79
N GLU A 267 -1.49 -19.73 6.13
CA GLU A 267 -0.90 -20.93 6.74
C GLU A 267 0.13 -20.58 7.83
N ILE A 268 1.01 -19.61 7.56
CA ILE A 268 1.98 -19.09 8.54
C ILE A 268 1.27 -18.49 9.75
N VAL A 269 0.28 -17.64 9.51
CA VAL A 269 -0.48 -16.96 10.57
C VAL A 269 -1.25 -17.98 11.39
N ALA A 270 -1.95 -18.93 10.76
CA ALA A 270 -2.64 -20.00 11.45
C ALA A 270 -1.66 -20.82 12.32
N GLY A 271 -0.49 -21.18 11.78
CA GLY A 271 0.55 -21.87 12.57
C GLY A 271 1.01 -21.07 13.78
N TYR A 272 1.18 -19.74 13.64
CA TYR A 272 1.48 -18.83 14.74
C TYR A 272 0.36 -18.80 15.79
N LEU A 273 -0.91 -18.68 15.37
CA LEU A 273 -2.06 -18.65 16.26
C LEU A 273 -2.20 -19.94 17.07
N VAL A 274 -2.12 -21.10 16.41
CA VAL A 274 -2.24 -22.41 17.08
C VAL A 274 -1.03 -22.65 18.01
N ARG A 275 0.19 -22.31 17.57
CA ARG A 275 1.41 -22.43 18.40
C ARG A 275 1.31 -21.65 19.71
N HIS A 276 0.68 -20.48 19.69
CA HIS A 276 0.48 -19.65 20.87
C HIS A 276 -0.85 -19.89 21.60
N ARG A 277 -1.64 -20.88 21.16
CA ARG A 277 -2.96 -21.22 21.73
C ARG A 277 -3.95 -20.05 21.67
N PHE A 278 -3.84 -19.23 20.64
CA PHE A 278 -4.79 -18.15 20.36
C PHE A 278 -6.01 -18.64 19.58
N SER A 279 -5.88 -19.78 18.89
CA SER A 279 -6.95 -20.41 18.13
C SER A 279 -6.74 -21.92 18.06
N GLU A 280 -7.80 -22.63 17.72
CA GLU A 280 -7.80 -24.08 17.54
C GLU A 280 -7.62 -24.45 16.07
N ALA A 281 -6.86 -25.51 15.82
CA ALA A 281 -6.68 -26.03 14.47
C ALA A 281 -7.97 -26.70 14.00
N LYS A 282 -8.34 -26.47 12.74
CA LYS A 282 -9.35 -27.29 12.06
C LYS A 282 -8.78 -28.69 11.77
N GLU A 283 -9.65 -29.68 11.62
CA GLU A 283 -9.27 -31.09 11.44
C GLU A 283 -8.29 -31.34 10.27
N ASP A 284 -8.35 -30.50 9.23
CA ASP A 284 -7.54 -30.56 8.02
C ASP A 284 -6.28 -29.67 8.05
N PHE A 285 -6.05 -28.94 9.14
CA PHE A 285 -4.91 -28.02 9.24
C PHE A 285 -3.59 -28.78 9.36
N LYS A 286 -2.74 -28.67 8.34
CA LYS A 286 -1.36 -29.16 8.37
C LYS A 286 -0.44 -28.01 8.76
N SER A 287 0.16 -28.11 9.93
CA SER A 287 1.13 -27.12 10.39
C SER A 287 2.38 -27.11 9.51
N LEU A 288 2.79 -25.92 9.06
CA LEU A 288 4.10 -25.67 8.43
C LEU A 288 5.28 -25.93 9.36
N PHE A 289 5.03 -26.13 10.65
CA PHE A 289 6.03 -26.39 11.67
C PHE A 289 5.93 -27.85 12.14
N PRO A 290 6.52 -28.81 11.41
CA PRO A 290 6.58 -30.20 11.85
C PRO A 290 7.36 -30.30 13.17
N GLY A 291 6.71 -30.79 14.23
CA GLY A 291 7.32 -31.00 15.55
C GLY A 291 6.55 -30.40 16.73
N LEU A 292 5.60 -29.49 16.49
CA LEU A 292 4.62 -29.10 17.51
C LEU A 292 3.49 -30.13 17.52
N LYS A 293 3.61 -31.15 18.37
CA LYS A 293 2.44 -31.93 18.77
C LYS A 293 1.53 -31.01 19.58
N PHE A 294 0.39 -30.64 19.00
CA PHE A 294 -0.70 -30.06 19.76
C PHE A 294 -1.29 -31.18 20.63
N PRO A 295 -1.45 -30.97 21.95
CA PRO A 295 -2.10 -31.94 22.81
C PRO A 295 -3.57 -32.14 22.42
#